data_AF-A0A0E0JDA6-F1
#
_entry.id   AF-A0A0E0JDA6-F1
#
_cell.length_a   1.000
_cell.length_b   1.000
_cell.length_c   1.000
_cell.angle_alpha   90.00
_cell.angle_beta   90.00
_cell.angle_gamma   90.00
#
_symmetry.space_group_name_H-M   'P 1'
#
loop_
_entity.id
_entity.type
_entity.pdbx_description
1 polymer ?
#
loop_
_entity_poly.entity_id
_entity_poly.type
_entity_poly.pdbx_seq_one_letter_code
_entity_poly.pdbx_strand_id
1 'polypeptide(L)'
;MGYIAPELYPRKFGTVSYKSDVYSFGMLVLEMASGRRNSDPRIENQNEVYIPEWIFEKIISGQELEPTREMTQGEKEMAIKLAIVALWCIQWNPKNRPSMTRVVNM
;
A
#
# COMPACT_ATOMS: atom_id res chain seq x y z
N MET A 1 9.83 1.44 8.97
CA MET A 1 8.58 2.04 9.50
C MET A 1 7.55 2.10 8.37
N GLY A 2 7.03 0.96 7.92
CA GLY A 2 6.18 0.92 6.71
C GLY A 2 4.67 0.85 6.95
N TYR A 3 4.23 0.28 8.08
CA TYR A 3 2.81 -0.07 8.27
C TYR A 3 2.11 0.77 9.35
N ILE A 4 2.83 1.71 9.98
CA ILE A 4 2.28 2.53 11.05
C ILE A 4 1.48 3.66 10.41
N ALA A 5 0.20 3.77 10.74
CA ALA A 5 -0.66 4.83 10.24
C ALA A 5 -0.15 6.21 10.68
N PRO A 6 -0.20 7.23 9.80
CA PRO A 6 0.42 8.53 10.04
C PRO A 6 -0.13 9.25 11.28
N GLU A 7 -1.40 9.03 11.63
CA GLU A 7 -2.00 9.60 12.84
C GLU A 7 -1.37 9.08 14.14
N LEU A 8 -0.75 7.89 14.11
CA LEU A 8 -0.05 7.30 15.25
C LEU A 8 1.38 7.86 15.42
N TYR A 9 1.81 8.71 14.49
CA TYR A 9 3.13 9.33 14.46
C TYR A 9 2.98 10.86 14.60
N PRO A 10 3.20 11.49 15.79
CA PRO A 10 3.76 11.02 17.06
C PRO A 10 2.76 10.33 18.02
N ARG A 11 3.25 9.42 18.87
CA ARG A 11 2.46 8.65 19.89
C ARG A 11 1.61 9.48 20.85
N LYS A 12 1.73 10.81 20.85
CA LYS A 12 0.97 11.74 21.68
C LYS A 12 -0.38 12.16 21.06
N PHE A 13 -0.58 11.97 19.75
CA PHE A 13 -1.72 12.54 19.03
C PHE A 13 -2.72 11.49 18.50
N GLY A 14 -2.27 10.26 18.27
CA GLY A 14 -3.11 9.21 17.67
C GLY A 14 -3.62 8.19 18.68
N THR A 15 -4.90 7.81 18.53
CA THR A 15 -5.47 6.62 19.20
C THR A 15 -5.47 5.46 18.22
N VAL A 16 -5.06 4.28 18.67
CA VAL A 16 -5.18 3.04 17.88
C VAL A 16 -6.66 2.79 17.59
N SER A 17 -6.98 2.52 16.33
CA SER A 17 -8.36 2.31 15.90
C SER A 17 -8.43 1.32 14.75
N TYR A 18 -9.63 0.84 14.42
CA TYR A 18 -9.80 0.01 13.23
C TYR A 18 -9.34 0.71 11.93
N LYS A 19 -9.25 2.05 11.91
CA LYS A 19 -8.72 2.80 10.76
C LYS A 19 -7.21 2.71 10.64
N SER A 20 -6.48 2.55 11.75
CA SER A 20 -5.05 2.27 11.68
C SER A 20 -4.79 0.85 11.16
N ASP A 21 -5.66 -0.11 11.49
CA ASP A 21 -5.56 -1.48 10.94
C ASP A 21 -5.82 -1.51 9.44
N VAL A 22 -6.82 -0.75 8.95
CA VAL A 22 -7.07 -0.58 7.51
C VAL A 22 -5.84 -0.02 6.78
N TYR A 23 -5.15 0.94 7.39
CA TYR A 23 -3.92 1.49 6.83
C TYR A 23 -2.82 0.43 6.74
N SER A 24 -2.57 -0.29 7.85
CA SER A 24 -1.56 -1.36 7.88
C SER A 24 -1.87 -2.47 6.87
N PHE A 25 -3.15 -2.83 6.71
CA PHE A 25 -3.61 -3.75 5.67
C PHE A 25 -3.29 -3.24 4.26
N GLY A 26 -3.58 -1.97 3.97
CA GLY A 26 -3.25 -1.38 2.67
C GLY A 26 -1.76 -1.44 2.36
N MET A 27 -0.91 -1.10 3.33
CA MET A 27 0.55 -1.18 3.17
C MET A 27 1.03 -2.61 2.92
N LEU A 28 0.42 -3.61 3.56
CA LEU A 28 0.72 -5.03 3.33
C LEU A 28 0.33 -5.47 1.91
N VAL A 29 -0.86 -5.08 1.44
CA VAL A 29 -1.33 -5.42 0.09
C VAL A 29 -0.42 -4.79 -0.98
N LEU A 30 0.01 -3.54 -0.78
CA LEU A 30 0.95 -2.88 -1.69
C LEU A 30 2.30 -3.60 -1.77
N GLU A 31 2.81 -4.10 -0.65
CA GLU A 31 4.03 -4.92 -0.62
C GLU A 31 3.86 -6.26 -1.35
N MET A 32 2.73 -6.94 -1.15
CA MET A 32 2.44 -8.17 -1.88
C MET A 32 2.31 -7.94 -3.39
N ALA A 33 1.62 -6.86 -3.80
CA ALA A 33 1.40 -6.52 -5.21
C ALA A 33 2.68 -6.03 -5.90
N SER A 34 3.58 -5.38 -5.17
CA SER A 34 4.84 -4.86 -5.69
C SER A 34 6.02 -5.82 -5.58
N GLY A 35 5.86 -6.95 -4.87
CA GLY A 35 6.94 -7.91 -4.57
C GLY A 35 8.12 -7.32 -3.80
N ARG A 36 8.01 -6.06 -3.35
CA ARG A 36 9.05 -5.30 -2.65
C ARG A 36 8.70 -5.17 -1.18
N ARG A 37 9.67 -5.47 -0.32
CA ARG A 37 9.49 -5.33 1.13
C ARG A 37 9.52 -3.85 1.54
N ASN A 38 8.55 -3.42 2.35
CA ASN A 38 8.48 -2.06 2.89
C ASN A 38 9.65 -1.66 3.80
N SER A 39 10.48 -2.60 4.22
CA SER A 39 11.65 -2.36 5.09
C SER A 39 12.76 -3.33 4.70
N ASP A 40 13.15 -3.32 3.43
CA ASP A 40 14.32 -4.09 2.99
C ASP A 40 15.61 -3.41 3.46
N PRO A 41 16.40 -4.03 4.36
CA PRO A 41 17.66 -3.46 4.84
C PRO A 41 18.73 -3.39 3.75
N ARG A 42 18.52 -4.01 2.58
CA ARG A 42 19.43 -3.98 1.43
C ARG A 42 19.23 -2.75 0.55
N ILE A 43 18.18 -1.97 0.77
CA ILE A 43 17.94 -0.69 0.08
C ILE A 43 18.67 0.39 0.89
N GLU A 44 19.86 0.76 0.44
CA GLU A 44 20.73 1.76 1.10
C GLU A 44 20.03 3.11 1.27
N ASN A 45 19.15 3.46 0.32
CA ASN A 45 18.34 4.67 0.34
C ASN A 45 16.87 4.37 0.65
N GLN A 46 16.55 4.00 1.89
CA GLN A 46 15.16 3.90 2.37
C GLN A 46 14.37 5.23 2.23
N ASN A 47 15.08 6.34 1.96
CA ASN A 47 14.53 7.67 1.73
C ASN A 47 14.12 7.97 0.29
N GLU A 48 14.50 7.16 -0.71
CA GLU A 48 14.41 7.63 -2.10
C GLU A 48 13.11 7.28 -2.83
N VAL A 49 12.32 6.30 -2.39
CA VAL A 49 10.97 6.13 -2.96
C VAL A 49 10.00 5.54 -1.94
N TYR A 50 9.00 6.32 -1.51
CA TYR A 50 7.88 5.84 -0.74
C TYR A 50 7.07 4.84 -1.61
N ILE A 51 6.99 3.58 -1.19
CA ILE A 51 6.38 2.49 -1.99
C ILE A 51 5.00 2.85 -2.57
N PRO A 52 4.11 3.53 -1.83
CA PRO A 52 2.86 4.00 -2.40
C PRO A 52 3.00 4.93 -3.61
N GLU A 53 3.93 5.89 -3.57
CA GLU A 53 4.17 6.82 -4.69
C GLU A 53 4.72 6.07 -5.90
N TRP A 54 5.69 5.17 -5.68
CA TRP A 54 6.24 4.33 -6.74
C TRP A 54 5.18 3.47 -7.44
N ILE A 55 4.29 2.84 -6.66
CA ILE A 55 3.20 2.01 -7.19
C ILE A 55 2.23 2.88 -7.98
N PHE A 56 1.90 4.06 -7.47
CA PHE A 56 0.99 4.99 -8.14
C PHE A 56 1.54 5.43 -9.51
N GLU A 57 2.83 5.78 -9.59
CA GLU A 57 3.48 6.16 -10.85
C GLU A 57 3.48 5.01 -11.86
N LYS A 58 3.73 3.78 -11.41
CA LYS A 58 3.68 2.60 -12.28
C LYS A 58 2.28 2.32 -12.82
N ILE A 59 1.25 2.45 -11.98
CA ILE A 59 -0.14 2.27 -12.40
C ILE A 59 -0.51 3.31 -13.47
N ILE A 60 -0.16 4.59 -13.26
CA ILE A 60 -0.43 5.66 -14.23
C ILE A 60 0.32 5.43 -15.54
N SER A 61 1.58 5.01 -15.45
CA SER A 61 2.43 4.78 -16.62
C SER A 61 2.12 3.48 -17.36
N GLY A 62 1.16 2.68 -16.87
CA GLY A 62 0.80 1.37 -17.43
C GLY A 62 1.94 0.35 -17.36
N GLN A 63 2.90 0.56 -16.46
CA GLN A 63 4.05 -0.33 -16.30
C GLN A 63 3.73 -1.47 -15.34
N GLU A 64 4.41 -2.60 -15.53
CA GLU A 64 4.23 -3.77 -14.66
C GLU A 64 4.75 -3.51 -13.26
N LEU A 65 3.94 -3.87 -12.25
CA LEU A 65 4.29 -3.71 -10.83
C LEU A 65 5.48 -4.61 -10.46
N GLU A 66 5.42 -5.89 -10.85
CA GLU A 66 6.44 -6.93 -10.58
C GLU A 66 6.95 -7.54 -11.89
N PRO A 67 7.91 -6.88 -12.58
CA PRO A 67 8.43 -7.38 -13.86
C PRO A 67 9.28 -8.65 -13.73
N THR A 68 9.71 -9.00 -12.50
CA THR A 68 10.58 -10.16 -12.24
C THR A 68 9.80 -11.47 -12.21
N ARG A 69 8.48 -11.41 -11.99
CA ARG A 69 7.63 -12.59 -11.85
C ARG A 69 6.80 -12.78 -13.11
N GLU A 70 6.86 -13.97 -13.70
CA GLU A 70 5.95 -14.35 -14.78
C GLU A 70 4.52 -14.40 -14.23
N MET A 71 3.68 -13.49 -14.71
CA MET A 71 2.26 -13.39 -14.35
C MET A 71 1.41 -13.45 -15.62
N THR A 72 0.30 -14.17 -15.55
CA THR A 72 -0.73 -14.11 -16.58
C THR A 72 -1.35 -12.72 -16.64
N GLN A 73 -1.98 -12.38 -17.78
CA GLN A 73 -2.65 -11.09 -17.95
C GLN A 73 -3.73 -10.84 -16.87
N GLY A 74 -4.49 -11.88 -16.50
CA GLY A 74 -5.51 -11.79 -15.45
C GLY A 74 -4.93 -11.52 -14.06
N GLU A 75 -3.78 -12.11 -13.73
CA GLU A 75 -3.09 -11.83 -12.47
C GLU A 75 -2.54 -10.39 -12.43
N LYS A 76 -2.03 -9.88 -13.55
CA LYS A 76 -1.56 -8.48 -13.66
C LYS A 76 -2.71 -7.50 -13.42
N GLU A 77 -3.86 -7.74 -14.04
CA GLU A 77 -5.06 -6.93 -13.84
C GLU A 77 -5.56 -7.00 -12.39
N MET A 78 -5.53 -8.18 -11.77
CA MET A 78 -5.89 -8.35 -10.37
C MET A 78 -4.92 -7.60 -9.44
N ALA A 79 -3.61 -7.65 -9.71
CA ALA A 79 -2.62 -6.92 -8.93
C ALA A 79 -2.82 -5.41 -9.01
N ILE A 80 -3.16 -4.87 -10.18
CA ILE A 80 -3.49 -3.45 -10.35
C ILE A 80 -4.75 -3.10 -9.54
N LYS A 81 -5.81 -3.91 -9.60
CA LYS A 81 -7.03 -3.69 -8.80
C LYS A 81 -6.73 -3.70 -7.31
N LEU A 82 -5.97 -4.68 -6.82
CA LEU A 82 -5.55 -4.78 -5.43
C LEU A 82 -4.73 -3.56 -5.00
N ALA A 83 -3.80 -3.10 -5.85
CA ALA A 83 -3.01 -1.92 -5.58
C ALA A 83 -3.89 -0.65 -5.49
N ILE A 84 -4.88 -0.49 -6.36
CA ILE A 84 -5.84 0.62 -6.28
C ILE A 84 -6.62 0.58 -4.96
N VAL A 85 -7.19 -0.58 -4.60
CA VAL A 85 -7.91 -0.74 -3.33
C VAL A 85 -7.00 -0.43 -2.13
N ALA A 86 -5.75 -0.87 -2.18
CA ALA A 86 -4.78 -0.61 -1.15
C ALA A 86 -4.40 0.88 -1.04
N LEU A 87 -4.26 1.60 -2.17
CA LEU A 87 -4.07 3.05 -2.20
C LEU A 87 -5.23 3.81 -1.53
N TRP A 88 -6.47 3.32 -1.64
CA TRP A 88 -7.61 3.85 -0.89
C TRP A 88 -7.53 3.56 0.63
N CYS A 89 -6.91 2.46 1.02
CA CYS A 89 -6.75 2.08 2.43
C CYS A 89 -5.69 2.92 3.15
N ILE A 90 -4.65 3.39 2.45
CA ILE A 90 -3.51 4.10 3.05
C ILE A 90 -3.66 5.63 3.04
N GLN A 91 -4.87 6.14 2.84
CA GLN A 91 -5.12 7.59 2.81
C GLN A 91 -4.64 8.28 4.09
N TRP A 92 -4.05 9.47 3.94
CA TRP A 92 -3.49 10.24 5.05
C TRP A 92 -4.54 10.49 6.14
N ASN A 93 -5.72 10.99 5.74
CA ASN A 93 -6.83 11.22 6.66
C ASN A 93 -7.58 9.91 6.95
N PRO A 94 -7.67 9.44 8.21
CA PRO A 94 -8.38 8.21 8.57
C PRO A 94 -9.85 8.19 8.15
N LYS A 95 -10.49 9.37 8.02
CA LYS A 95 -11.89 9.49 7.57
C LYS A 95 -12.09 9.07 6.12
N ASN A 96 -11.06 9.22 5.28
CA ASN A 96 -11.13 8.89 3.86
C ASN A 96 -10.87 7.41 3.58
N ARG A 97 -10.31 6.68 4.55
CA ARG A 97 -10.08 5.24 4.40
C ARG A 97 -11.43 4.51 4.38
N PRO A 98 -11.61 3.48 3.53
CA PRO A 98 -12.82 2.67 3.52
C PRO A 98 -12.99 1.86 4.83
N SER A 99 -14.14 1.21 5.01
CA SER A 99 -14.30 0.14 6.00
C SER A 99 -13.81 -1.18 5.41
N MET A 100 -13.39 -2.14 6.25
CA MET A 100 -12.96 -3.47 5.76
C MET A 100 -14.08 -4.17 4.97
N THR A 101 -15.34 -4.01 5.36
CA THR A 101 -16.48 -4.53 4.58
C THR A 101 -16.52 -3.94 3.18
N ARG A 102 -16.24 -2.65 3.02
CA ARG A 102 -16.17 -2.02 1.70
C ARG A 102 -14.96 -2.51 0.91
N VAL A 103 -13.81 -2.66 1.55
CA VAL A 103 -12.57 -3.17 0.93
C VAL A 103 -12.77 -4.56 0.31
N VAL A 104 -13.48 -5.46 1.00
CA VAL A 104 -13.78 -6.80 0.49
C VAL A 104 -14.77 -6.79 -0.68
N ASN A 105 -15.61 -5.76 -0.77
CA ASN A 105 -16.62 -5.61 -1.82
C ASN A 105 -16.13 -4.83 -3.06
N MET A 106 -14.89 -4.34 -3.07
CA MET A 106 -14.27 -3.62 -4.19
C MET A 106 -13.52 -4.58 -5.12
#